data_AF-A0A1Y1I1T5-F1
#
_entry.id   AF-A0A1Y1I1T5-F1
#
_cell.length_a   1.000
_cell.length_b   1.000
_cell.length_c   1.000
_cell.angle_alpha   90.00
_cell.angle_beta   90.00
_cell.angle_gamma   90.00
#
_symmetry.space_group_name_H-M   'P 1'
#
loop_
_entity.id
_entity.type
_entity.pdbx_description
1 polymer ?
#
loop_
_entity_poly.entity_id
_entity_poly.type
_entity_poly.pdbx_seq_one_letter_code
_entity_poly.pdbx_strand_id
1 'polypeptide(L)' 'MQEGLGTGIKKVSSSMCADFSAASLKCIIDANYDKSKCQKEFLEYKECRKKERAAMLATRQQGKAW' A
#
# COMPACT_ATOMS: atom_id res chain seq x y z
N MET A 1 -19.40 -1.03 2.01
CA MET A 1 -18.86 -0.13 0.99
C MET A 1 -17.39 -0.47 0.75
N GLN A 2 -17.12 -1.35 -0.21
CA GLN A 2 -15.92 -1.29 -1.03
C GLN A 2 -16.32 -1.96 -2.34
N GLU A 3 -16.43 -1.14 -3.37
CA GLU A 3 -16.99 -1.51 -4.67
C GLU A 3 -15.99 -2.34 -5.47
N GLY A 4 -16.52 -3.34 -6.15
CA GLY A 4 -15.74 -4.19 -7.03
C GLY A 4 -15.22 -3.43 -8.23
N LEU A 5 -14.04 -3.83 -8.69
CA LEU A 5 -13.61 -3.61 -10.08
C LEU A 5 -13.18 -4.96 -10.66
N GLY A 6 -14.06 -5.54 -11.46
CA GLY A 6 -13.69 -6.58 -12.41
C GLY A 6 -13.21 -5.92 -13.70
N THR A 7 -11.99 -6.24 -14.14
CA THR A 7 -11.56 -6.28 -15.56
C THR A 7 -10.12 -6.80 -15.62
N GLY A 8 -9.90 -7.83 -16.42
CA GLY A 8 -8.63 -8.53 -16.53
C GLY A 8 -7.54 -7.73 -17.24
N ILE A 9 -6.45 -7.44 -16.52
CA ILE A 9 -5.10 -7.19 -17.04
C ILE A 9 -4.13 -7.89 -16.07
N LYS A 10 -3.17 -8.65 -16.62
CA LYS A 10 -2.16 -9.45 -15.90
C LYS A 10 -1.60 -8.74 -14.66
N LYS A 11 -1.78 -9.36 -13.48
CA LYS A 11 -1.15 -9.05 -12.18
C LYS A 11 -0.53 -7.64 -12.12
N VAL A 12 -1.37 -6.61 -12.13
CA VAL A 12 -1.00 -5.39 -11.39
C VAL A 12 -0.77 -5.91 -9.99
N SER A 13 0.46 -5.81 -9.49
CA SER A 13 0.74 -6.03 -8.07
C SER A 13 -0.10 -4.98 -7.34
N SER A 14 -1.37 -5.33 -7.05
CA SER A 14 -2.27 -4.51 -6.28
C SER A 14 -1.70 -4.54 -4.87
N SER A 15 -0.75 -3.64 -4.68
CA SER A 15 -0.10 -3.43 -3.40
C SER A 15 -1.25 -3.15 -2.44
N MET A 16 -1.29 -3.86 -1.33
CA MET A 16 -2.26 -3.63 -0.26
C MET A 16 -2.16 -2.18 0.27
N CYS A 17 -1.12 -1.46 -0.15
CA CYS A 17 -0.79 -0.10 0.24
C CYS A 17 -1.11 0.93 -0.85
N ALA A 18 -1.79 0.56 -1.94
CA ALA A 18 -2.16 1.48 -3.01
C ALA A 18 -3.01 2.64 -2.49
N ASP A 19 -3.97 2.38 -1.60
CA ASP A 19 -4.84 3.40 -1.02
C ASP A 19 -4.06 4.40 -0.16
N PHE A 20 -3.15 3.91 0.68
CA PHE A 20 -2.28 4.76 1.49
C PHE A 20 -1.28 5.55 0.64
N SER A 21 -0.80 4.96 -0.46
CA SER A 21 0.04 5.66 -1.44
C SER A 21 -0.73 6.80 -2.08
N ALA A 22 -1.95 6.56 -2.56
CA ALA A 22 -2.81 7.58 -3.15
C ALA A 22 -3.16 8.69 -2.15
N ALA A 23 -3.47 8.34 -0.91
CA ALA A 23 -3.75 9.29 0.16
C ALA A 23 -2.54 10.20 0.46
N SER A 24 -1.34 9.62 0.57
CA SER A 24 -0.12 10.40 0.80
C SER A 24 0.19 11.36 -0.35
N LEU A 25 0.01 10.92 -1.60
CA LEU A 25 0.20 11.76 -2.78
C LEU A 25 -0.82 12.91 -2.81
N LYS A 26 -2.08 12.61 -2.50
CA LYS A 26 -3.13 13.62 -2.41
C LYS A 26 -2.80 14.68 -1.37
N CYS A 27 -2.36 14.29 -0.17
CA CYS A 27 -1.99 15.26 0.85
C CYS A 27 -0.86 16.17 0.40
N ILE A 28 0.20 15.64 -0.21
CA ILE A 28 1.33 16.45 -0.68
C ILE A 28 0.86 17.47 -1.71
N ILE A 29 -0.01 17.07 -2.65
CA ILE A 29 -0.56 17.97 -3.67
C ILE A 29 -1.38 19.07 -3.02
N ASP A 30 -2.29 18.72 -2.10
CA ASP A 30 -3.16 19.69 -1.40
C ASP A 30 -2.34 20.61 -0.45
N ALA A 31 -1.22 20.11 0.07
CA ALA A 31 -0.31 20.85 0.95
C ALA A 31 0.75 21.69 0.20
N ASN A 32 0.62 21.85 -1.12
CA ASN A 32 1.61 22.54 -1.97
C ASN A 32 3.04 21.98 -1.81
N TYR A 33 3.14 20.65 -1.82
CA TYR A 33 4.36 19.86 -1.64
C TYR A 33 5.01 19.94 -0.25
N ASP A 34 4.31 20.46 0.76
CA ASP A 34 4.76 20.47 2.14
C ASP A 34 4.59 19.09 2.80
N LYS A 35 5.67 18.30 2.75
CA LYS A 35 5.72 16.95 3.34
C LYS A 35 5.54 16.94 4.85
N SER A 36 5.81 18.04 5.55
CA SER A 36 5.71 18.11 7.01
C SER A 36 4.26 17.99 7.47
N LYS A 37 3.31 18.40 6.63
CA LYS A 37 1.87 18.32 6.91
C LYS A 37 1.28 16.92 6.68
N CYS A 38 1.97 16.07 5.91
CA CYS A 38 1.47 14.76 5.48
C CYS A 38 2.19 13.59 6.15
N GLN A 39 2.92 13.83 7.26
CA GLN A 39 3.73 12.80 7.91
C GLN A 39 2.91 11.56 8.31
N LYS A 40 1.65 11.77 8.71
CA LYS A 40 0.76 10.69 9.11
C LYS A 40 0.49 9.73 7.94
N GLU A 41 0.03 10.23 6.80
CA GLU A 41 -0.23 9.39 5.62
C GLU A 41 1.02 8.63 5.15
N PHE A 42 2.20 9.26 5.23
CA PHE A 42 3.46 8.59 4.92
C PHE A 42 3.82 7.47 5.91
N LEU A 43 3.57 7.69 7.21
CA LEU A 43 3.79 6.68 8.24
C LEU A 43 2.85 5.49 8.01
N GLU A 44 1.58 5.74 7.74
CA GLU A 44 0.58 4.70 7.44
C GLU A 44 0.98 3.89 6.18
N TYR A 45 1.41 4.57 5.11
CA TYR A 45 1.93 3.90 3.91
C TYR A 45 3.15 3.02 4.22
N LYS A 46 4.09 3.53 5.03
CA LYS A 46 5.30 2.79 5.44
C LYS A 46 4.96 1.56 6.27
N GLU A 47 4.01 1.68 7.20
CA GLU A 47 3.53 0.54 8.00
C GLU A 47 2.84 -0.50 7.14
N CYS A 48 2.01 -0.08 6.19
CA CYS A 48 1.40 -1.00 5.25
C CYS A 48 2.45 -1.79 4.46
N ARG A 49 3.48 -1.11 3.92
CA ARG A 49 4.55 -1.77 3.15
C ARG A 49 5.33 -2.78 3.97
N LYS A 50 5.51 -2.53 5.28
CA LYS A 50 6.09 -3.52 6.21
C LYS A 50 5.21 -4.76 6.34
N LYS A 51 3.89 -4.58 6.52
CA LYS A 51 2.92 -5.68 6.64
C LYS A 51 2.86 -6.51 5.35
N GLU A 52 2.81 -5.85 4.20
CA GLU A 52 2.82 -6.52 2.89
C GLU A 52 4.07 -7.38 2.71
N ARG A 53 5.25 -6.85 3.06
CA ARG A 53 6.50 -7.62 3.03
C ARG A 53 6.48 -8.80 4.01
N ALA A 54 5.97 -8.60 5.22
CA ALA A 54 5.84 -9.67 6.21
C ALA A 54 4.90 -10.79 5.72
N ALA A 55 3.77 -10.43 5.11
CA ALA A 55 2.84 -11.39 4.52
C ALA A 55 3.49 -12.19 3.38
N MET A 56 4.20 -11.52 2.45
CA MET A 56 4.93 -12.20 1.38
C MET A 56 6.02 -13.14 1.92
N LEU A 57 6.74 -12.74 2.96
CA LEU A 57 7.75 -13.58 3.63
C LEU A 57 7.10 -14.76 4.37
N ALA A 58 5.95 -14.57 5.02
CA ALA A 58 5.22 -15.64 5.69
C ALA A 58 4.70 -16.67 4.68
N THR A 59 4.14 -16.25 3.55
CA THR A 59 3.74 -17.14 2.45
C THR A 59 4.93 -17.93 1.90
N ARG A 60 6.08 -17.26 1.72
CA ARG A 60 7.34 -17.92 1.30
C ARG A 60 7.86 -18.93 2.32
N GLN A 61 7.70 -18.68 3.61
CA GLN A 61 8.15 -19.58 4.67
C GLN A 61 7.20 -20.78 4.83
N GLN A 62 5.89 -20.58 4.75
CA GLN A 62 4.91 -21.67 4.76
C GLN A 62 5.12 -22.64 3.58
N GLY A 63 5.50 -22.12 2.41
CA GLY A 63 5.86 -22.95 1.25
C GLY A 63 7.18 -23.72 1.36
N LYS A 64 7.93 -23.57 2.46
CA LYS A 64 9.14 -24.36 2.77
C LYS A 64 8.91 -25.44 3.84
N ALA A 65 7.68 -25.58 4.34
CA ALA A 65 7.32 -26.57 5.36
C ALA A 65 6.78 -27.89 4.76
N TRP A 66 7.24 -28.26 3.57
CA TRP A 66 6.96 -29.54 2.91
C TRP A 66 8.26 -30.19 2.47
#